data_AF-A0A7V5V422-F1
#
_entry.id   AF-A0A7V5V422-F1
#
_cell.length_a   1.000
_cell.length_b   1.000
_cell.length_c   1.000
_cell.angle_alpha   90.00
_cell.angle_beta   90.00
_cell.angle_gamma   90.00
#
_symmetry.space_group_name_H-M   'P 1'
#
loop_
_entity.id
_entity.type
_entity.pdbx_description
1 polymer ?
#
loop_
_entity_poly.entity_id
_entity_poly.type
_entity_poly.pdbx_seq_one_letter_code
_entity_poly.pdbx_strand_id
1 'polypeptide(L)'
;MKYFSILILTLLVLACNDSAQKNDETQLQSTHVKTTECINSILEKDSRLGEIRNHSSEQISLSKTIDDYTHSVKSLDFNNCPDEFTTAFHNHLKAWQELKKVSDKYPELRGELHEIFAELEKTEDSSEFKLLQTKISDTWKVVKETANLNIS
;
A
#
# COMPACT_ATOMS: atom_id res chain seq x y z
N MET A 1 33.42 27.25 67.62
CA MET A 1 33.64 26.94 66.19
C MET A 1 33.09 25.55 65.88
N LYS A 2 31.78 25.38 65.70
CA LYS A 2 31.15 24.04 65.56
C LYS A 2 29.98 23.98 64.55
N TYR A 3 29.87 24.94 63.63
CA TYR A 3 28.72 25.00 62.70
C TYR A 3 29.12 25.31 61.25
N PHE A 4 30.31 24.90 60.80
CA PHE A 4 30.75 25.15 59.41
C PHE A 4 30.86 23.90 58.52
N SER A 5 30.53 22.71 59.02
CA SER A 5 30.66 21.46 58.26
C SER A 5 29.35 20.85 57.75
N ILE A 6 28.20 21.53 57.92
CA ILE A 6 26.87 20.99 57.52
C ILE A 6 26.35 21.63 56.22
N LEU A 7 27.06 22.60 55.62
CA LEU A 7 26.57 23.35 54.47
C LEU A 7 27.02 22.80 53.10
N ILE A 8 27.81 21.73 53.06
CA ILE A 8 28.35 21.14 51.81
C ILE A 8 27.61 19.85 51.41
N LEU A 9 26.72 19.30 52.24
CA LEU A 9 26.05 18.02 51.96
C LEU A 9 24.67 18.16 51.28
N THR A 10 24.12 19.36 51.14
CA THR A 10 22.79 19.57 50.53
C THR A 10 22.81 20.02 49.06
N LEU A 11 23.99 20.28 48.47
CA LEU A 11 24.11 20.71 47.07
C LEU A 11 24.33 19.57 46.06
N LEU A 12 24.42 18.32 46.50
CA LEU A 12 24.66 17.16 45.62
C LEU A 12 23.40 16.39 45.18
N VAL A 13 22.20 16.78 45.61
CA VAL A 13 20.95 16.03 45.31
C VAL A 13 20.11 16.65 44.16
N LEU A 14 20.59 17.71 43.51
CA LEU A 14 19.86 18.39 42.42
C LEU A 14 20.43 18.16 41.01
N ALA A 15 21.42 17.27 40.84
CA ALA A 15 22.13 17.09 39.57
C ALA A 15 21.70 15.87 38.74
N CYS A 16 20.57 15.21 39.05
CA CYS A 16 20.10 14.07 38.26
C CYS A 16 18.57 14.07 38.16
N ASN A 17 18.00 14.69 37.12
CA ASN A 17 16.73 14.19 36.57
C ASN A 17 16.37 14.61 35.12
N ASP A 18 17.30 15.08 34.28
CA ASP A 18 16.98 15.54 32.91
C ASP A 18 17.20 14.51 31.79
N SER A 19 17.30 13.21 32.09
CA SER A 19 17.61 12.20 31.06
C SER A 19 16.41 11.39 30.52
N ALA A 20 15.17 11.69 30.91
CA ALA A 20 14.02 10.84 30.57
C ALA A 20 13.28 11.21 29.26
N GLN A 21 13.59 12.31 28.57
CA GLN A 21 12.79 12.78 27.42
C GLN A 21 13.43 12.61 26.02
N LYS A 22 14.67 12.11 25.90
CA LYS A 22 15.33 11.97 24.57
C LYS A 22 14.95 10.73 23.76
N ASN A 23 14.20 9.79 24.33
CA ASN A 23 13.89 8.51 23.67
C ASN A 23 12.66 8.57 22.75
N ASP A 24 11.67 9.43 23.05
CA ASP A 24 10.39 9.44 22.32
C ASP A 24 10.50 10.07 20.92
N GLU A 25 11.26 11.16 20.75
CA GLU A 25 11.43 11.82 19.44
C GLU A 25 12.20 10.93 18.44
N THR A 26 13.21 10.21 18.92
CA THR A 26 14.03 9.32 18.07
C THR A 26 13.21 8.11 17.59
N GLN A 27 12.32 7.58 18.43
CA GLN A 27 11.46 6.45 18.08
C GLN A 27 10.37 6.84 17.08
N LEU A 28 9.77 8.03 17.22
CA LEU A 28 8.76 8.54 16.30
C LEU A 28 9.35 8.75 14.90
N GLN A 29 10.54 9.37 14.81
CA GLN A 29 11.22 9.61 13.54
C GLN A 29 11.62 8.30 12.84
N SER A 30 12.14 7.31 13.59
CA SER A 30 12.48 6.01 13.03
C SER A 30 11.26 5.25 12.50
N THR A 31 10.09 5.43 13.12
CA THR A 31 8.84 4.77 12.69
C THR A 31 8.33 5.38 11.39
N HIS A 32 8.33 6.71 11.29
CA HIS A 32 7.92 7.42 10.07
C HIS A 32 8.75 7.02 8.84
N VAL A 33 10.08 6.95 8.98
CA VAL A 33 10.98 6.55 7.87
C VAL A 33 10.62 5.15 7.35
N LYS A 34 10.42 4.18 8.24
CA LYS A 34 10.05 2.81 7.85
C LYS A 34 8.70 2.74 7.15
N THR A 35 7.73 3.53 7.62
CA THR A 35 6.41 3.64 6.99
C THR A 35 6.50 4.15 5.55
N THR A 36 7.22 5.26 5.34
CA THR A 36 7.40 5.84 4.00
C THR A 36 8.14 4.88 3.07
N GLU A 37 9.19 4.20 3.55
CA GLU A 37 9.92 3.19 2.79
C GLU A 37 9.03 2.01 2.38
N CYS A 38 8.17 1.52 3.28
CA CYS A 38 7.24 0.44 2.97
C CYS A 38 6.27 0.84 1.85
N ILE A 39 5.59 1.99 1.99
CA ILE A 39 4.61 2.46 1.00
C ILE A 39 5.26 2.64 -0.37
N ASN A 40 6.42 3.30 -0.42
CA ASN A 40 7.15 3.51 -1.67
C ASN A 40 7.57 2.19 -2.31
N SER A 41 8.07 1.24 -1.51
CA SER A 41 8.44 -0.09 -2.03
C SER A 41 7.24 -0.85 -2.60
N ILE A 42 6.06 -0.77 -1.97
CA ILE A 42 4.85 -1.42 -2.47
C ILE A 42 4.40 -0.79 -3.78
N LEU A 43 4.34 0.55 -3.85
CA LEU A 43 3.90 1.28 -5.05
C LEU A 43 4.84 1.03 -6.25
N GLU A 44 6.17 1.00 -6.02
CA GLU A 44 7.13 0.70 -7.09
C GLU A 44 6.93 -0.72 -7.64
N LYS A 45 6.80 -1.71 -6.75
CA LYS A 45 6.61 -3.11 -7.15
C LYS A 45 5.28 -3.32 -7.86
N ASP A 46 4.20 -2.70 -7.37
CA ASP A 46 2.91 -2.71 -8.05
C ASP A 46 2.98 -2.09 -9.44
N SER A 47 3.67 -0.96 -9.61
CA SER A 47 3.85 -0.35 -10.94
C SER A 47 4.48 -1.33 -11.94
N ARG A 48 5.57 -2.01 -11.54
CA ARG A 48 6.23 -3.02 -12.39
C ARG A 48 5.32 -4.23 -12.68
N LEU A 49 4.58 -4.71 -11.67
CA LEU A 49 3.63 -5.80 -11.85
C LEU A 49 2.43 -5.39 -12.73
N GLY A 50 2.02 -4.13 -12.66
CA GLY A 50 1.00 -3.53 -13.51
C GLY A 50 1.42 -3.46 -14.97
N GLU A 51 2.68 -3.10 -15.25
CA GLU A 51 3.26 -3.16 -16.60
C GLU A 51 3.23 -4.60 -17.15
N ILE A 52 3.68 -5.58 -16.36
CA ILE A 52 3.63 -7.00 -16.75
C ILE A 52 2.18 -7.43 -17.02
N ARG A 53 1.24 -7.07 -16.14
CA ARG A 53 -0.20 -7.37 -16.29
C ARG A 53 -0.74 -6.79 -17.60
N ASN A 54 -0.33 -5.57 -17.98
CA ASN A 54 -0.84 -4.91 -19.18
C ASN A 54 -0.54 -5.67 -20.47
N HIS A 55 0.56 -6.42 -20.51
CA HIS A 55 0.99 -7.20 -21.69
C HIS A 55 0.72 -8.70 -21.56
N SER A 56 0.55 -9.23 -20.36
CA SER A 56 0.36 -10.68 -20.14
C SER A 56 -0.86 -11.23 -20.88
N SER A 57 -1.91 -10.42 -21.03
CA SER A 57 -3.14 -10.81 -21.71
C SER A 57 -2.99 -10.96 -23.24
N GLU A 58 -1.84 -10.61 -23.81
CA GLU A 58 -1.51 -10.95 -25.19
C GLU A 58 -1.31 -12.47 -25.37
N GLN A 59 -0.87 -13.16 -24.32
CA GLN A 59 -0.48 -14.57 -24.37
C GLN A 59 -1.45 -15.48 -23.60
N ILE A 60 -2.03 -14.98 -22.51
CA ILE A 60 -2.96 -15.73 -21.65
C ILE A 60 -4.29 -14.99 -21.50
N SER A 61 -5.33 -15.65 -20.97
CA SER A 61 -6.61 -14.98 -20.76
C SER A 61 -6.49 -13.83 -19.75
N LEU A 62 -7.38 -12.84 -19.86
CA LEU A 62 -7.44 -11.74 -18.89
C LEU A 62 -7.68 -12.26 -17.46
N SER A 63 -8.54 -13.28 -17.27
CA SER A 63 -8.76 -13.87 -15.96
C SER A 63 -7.51 -14.47 -15.33
N LYS A 64 -6.70 -15.20 -16.11
CA LYS A 64 -5.43 -15.76 -15.64
C LYS A 64 -4.42 -14.64 -15.36
N THR A 65 -4.39 -13.61 -16.20
CA THR A 65 -3.57 -12.41 -16.01
C THR A 65 -3.90 -11.72 -14.68
N ILE A 66 -5.19 -11.58 -14.33
CA ILE A 66 -5.65 -11.02 -13.05
C ILE A 66 -5.21 -11.90 -11.88
N ASP A 67 -5.33 -13.23 -12.00
CA ASP A 67 -4.87 -14.15 -10.97
C ASP A 67 -3.36 -14.02 -10.72
N ASP A 68 -2.55 -14.01 -11.77
CA ASP A 68 -1.10 -13.89 -11.67
C ASP A 68 -0.67 -12.55 -11.07
N TYR A 69 -1.29 -11.45 -11.51
CA TYR A 69 -1.05 -10.12 -10.97
C TYR A 69 -1.40 -10.08 -9.47
N THR A 70 -2.63 -10.44 -9.10
CA THR A 70 -3.07 -10.33 -7.71
C THR A 70 -2.37 -11.33 -6.77
N HIS A 71 -1.97 -12.51 -7.26
CA HIS A 71 -1.13 -13.44 -6.50
C HIS A 71 0.25 -12.84 -6.24
N SER A 72 0.88 -12.25 -7.27
CA SER A 72 2.18 -11.60 -7.15
C SER A 72 2.14 -10.44 -6.17
N VAL A 73 1.11 -9.57 -6.26
CA VAL A 73 0.99 -8.43 -5.34
C VAL A 73 0.72 -8.89 -3.90
N LYS A 74 -0.10 -9.93 -3.68
CA LYS A 74 -0.33 -10.50 -2.33
C LYS A 74 0.92 -11.10 -1.69
N SER A 75 1.93 -11.42 -2.48
CA SER A 75 3.22 -11.94 -2.00
C SER A 75 4.21 -10.84 -1.59
N LEU A 76 3.87 -9.57 -1.81
CA LEU A 76 4.71 -8.45 -1.40
C LEU A 76 4.77 -8.34 0.12
N ASP A 77 5.87 -7.77 0.60
CA ASP A 77 6.09 -7.52 2.01
C ASP A 77 5.47 -6.19 2.45
N PHE A 78 4.36 -6.26 3.19
CA PHE A 78 3.67 -5.11 3.79
C PHE A 78 4.14 -4.82 5.23
N ASN A 79 5.24 -5.42 5.69
CA ASN A 79 5.78 -5.13 7.02
C ASN A 79 6.12 -3.64 7.16
N ASN A 80 5.67 -3.03 8.26
CA ASN A 80 5.81 -1.60 8.55
C ASN A 80 4.97 -0.67 7.66
N CYS A 81 4.09 -1.19 6.81
CA CYS A 81 3.08 -0.36 6.14
C CYS A 81 1.94 -0.04 7.14
N PRO A 82 1.31 1.15 7.04
CA PRO A 82 0.13 1.47 7.83
C PRO A 82 -1.03 0.52 7.52
N ASP A 83 -1.86 0.24 8.53
CA ASP A 83 -3.00 -0.66 8.38
C ASP A 83 -4.03 -0.12 7.38
N GLU A 84 -4.24 1.20 7.33
CA GLU A 84 -5.16 1.86 6.41
C GLU A 84 -4.69 1.71 4.96
N PHE A 85 -3.39 1.90 4.70
CA PHE A 85 -2.81 1.71 3.37
C PHE A 85 -2.90 0.24 2.94
N THR A 86 -2.52 -0.69 3.83
CA THR A 86 -2.58 -2.13 3.58
C THR A 86 -4.01 -2.59 3.28
N THR A 87 -4.99 -2.09 4.05
CA THR A 87 -6.42 -2.36 3.83
C THR A 87 -6.91 -1.79 2.50
N ALA A 88 -6.54 -0.55 2.17
CA ALA A 88 -6.88 0.07 0.89
C ALA A 88 -6.32 -0.75 -0.29
N PHE A 89 -5.07 -1.20 -0.18
CA PHE A 89 -4.42 -2.02 -1.21
C PHE A 89 -5.12 -3.37 -1.40
N HIS A 90 -5.43 -4.08 -0.31
CA HIS A 90 -6.17 -5.34 -0.40
C HIS A 90 -7.57 -5.17 -1.01
N ASN A 91 -8.26 -4.08 -0.72
CA ASN A 91 -9.54 -3.76 -1.35
C ASN A 91 -9.38 -3.50 -2.85
N HIS A 92 -8.29 -2.87 -3.28
CA HIS A 92 -7.96 -2.70 -4.69
C HIS A 92 -7.73 -4.05 -5.40
N LEU A 93 -6.98 -4.97 -4.79
CA LEU A 93 -6.79 -6.32 -5.34
C LEU A 93 -8.09 -7.12 -5.41
N LYS A 94 -9.00 -6.92 -4.46
CA LYS A 94 -10.33 -7.53 -4.50
C LYS A 94 -11.15 -6.98 -5.68
N ALA A 95 -11.09 -5.69 -5.96
CA ALA A 95 -11.77 -5.09 -7.12
C ALA A 95 -11.26 -5.69 -8.44
N TRP A 96 -9.94 -5.89 -8.58
CA TRP A 96 -9.38 -6.62 -9.72
C TRP A 96 -9.91 -8.06 -9.84
N GLN A 97 -9.94 -8.81 -8.73
CA GLN A 97 -10.48 -10.16 -8.73
C GLN A 97 -11.97 -10.21 -9.12
N GLU A 98 -12.76 -9.21 -8.75
CA GLU A 98 -14.17 -9.14 -9.16
C GLU A 98 -14.37 -8.95 -10.66
N LEU A 99 -13.40 -8.35 -11.37
CA LEU A 99 -13.44 -8.21 -12.84
C LEU A 99 -13.53 -9.56 -13.56
N LYS A 100 -13.07 -10.64 -12.92
CA LYS A 100 -13.16 -12.02 -13.43
C LYS A 100 -14.58 -12.46 -13.74
N LYS A 101 -15.59 -11.92 -13.04
CA LYS A 101 -17.01 -12.18 -13.32
C LYS A 101 -17.39 -11.89 -14.78
N VAL A 102 -16.75 -10.89 -15.38
CA VAL A 102 -16.90 -10.57 -16.80
C VAL A 102 -15.84 -11.30 -17.62
N SER A 103 -14.56 -11.23 -17.26
CA SER A 103 -13.50 -11.77 -18.12
C SER A 103 -13.55 -13.29 -18.30
N ASP A 104 -14.09 -14.05 -17.35
CA ASP A 104 -14.28 -15.50 -17.47
C ASP A 104 -15.28 -15.88 -18.58
N LYS A 105 -16.19 -14.97 -18.94
CA LYS A 105 -17.13 -15.16 -20.06
C LYS A 105 -16.47 -15.00 -21.43
N TYR A 106 -15.29 -14.37 -21.49
CA TYR A 106 -14.57 -14.06 -22.72
C TYR A 106 -13.13 -14.62 -22.70
N PRO A 107 -12.93 -15.94 -22.51
CA PRO A 107 -11.61 -16.53 -22.28
C PRO A 107 -10.68 -16.46 -23.48
N GLU A 108 -11.21 -16.17 -24.68
CA GLU A 108 -10.44 -16.09 -25.94
C GLU A 108 -9.92 -14.68 -26.26
N LEU A 109 -10.35 -13.63 -25.54
CA LEU A 109 -9.85 -12.29 -25.78
C LEU A 109 -8.35 -12.20 -25.46
N ARG A 110 -7.59 -11.68 -26.42
CA ARG A 110 -6.15 -11.43 -26.32
C ARG A 110 -5.85 -10.02 -26.79
N GLY A 111 -4.73 -9.49 -26.33
CA GLY A 111 -4.26 -8.15 -26.64
C GLY A 111 -3.72 -7.46 -25.40
N GLU A 112 -3.25 -6.24 -25.57
CA GLU A 112 -2.91 -5.41 -24.42
C GLU A 112 -4.18 -5.13 -23.59
N LEU A 113 -4.01 -4.91 -22.29
CA LEU A 113 -5.13 -4.74 -21.36
C LEU A 113 -6.12 -3.64 -21.79
N HIS A 114 -5.60 -2.55 -22.34
CA HIS A 114 -6.42 -1.43 -22.81
C HIS A 114 -7.25 -1.80 -24.05
N GLU A 115 -6.73 -2.65 -24.94
CA GLU A 115 -7.45 -3.17 -26.11
C GLU A 115 -8.54 -4.15 -25.68
N ILE A 116 -8.22 -5.08 -24.77
CA ILE A 116 -9.20 -6.01 -24.21
C ILE A 116 -10.33 -5.25 -23.52
N PHE A 117 -10.02 -4.19 -22.77
CA PHE A 117 -11.03 -3.33 -22.14
C PHE A 117 -11.92 -2.67 -23.18
N ALA A 118 -11.35 -2.13 -24.27
CA ALA A 118 -12.12 -1.57 -25.37
C ALA A 118 -13.03 -2.60 -26.07
N GLU A 119 -12.61 -3.86 -26.17
CA GLU A 119 -13.46 -4.95 -26.68
C GLU A 119 -14.57 -5.32 -25.69
N LEU A 120 -14.27 -5.46 -24.39
CA LEU A 120 -15.27 -5.75 -23.37
C LEU A 120 -16.37 -4.69 -23.29
N GLU A 121 -16.06 -3.42 -23.56
CA GLU A 121 -17.04 -2.35 -23.63
C GLU A 121 -18.06 -2.48 -24.78
N LYS A 122 -17.79 -3.32 -25.78
CA LYS A 122 -18.68 -3.59 -26.91
C LYS A 122 -19.53 -4.84 -26.73
N THR A 123 -19.27 -5.62 -25.68
CA THR A 123 -19.98 -6.88 -25.41
C THR A 123 -21.35 -6.66 -24.74
N GLU A 124 -22.13 -7.73 -24.62
CA GLU A 124 -23.40 -7.72 -23.86
C GLU A 124 -23.20 -7.45 -22.37
N ASP A 125 -22.03 -7.76 -21.81
CA ASP A 125 -21.67 -7.52 -20.41
C ASP A 125 -21.07 -6.13 -20.14
N SER A 126 -21.05 -5.24 -21.14
CA SER A 126 -20.38 -3.93 -21.07
C SER A 126 -20.80 -3.05 -19.88
N SER A 127 -22.06 -3.12 -19.44
CA SER A 127 -22.53 -2.38 -18.27
C SER A 127 -21.94 -2.90 -16.96
N GLU A 128 -21.86 -4.23 -16.80
CA GLU A 128 -21.21 -4.85 -15.64
C GLU A 128 -19.71 -4.57 -15.66
N PHE A 129 -19.07 -4.67 -16.84
CA PHE A 129 -17.67 -4.33 -17.02
C PHE A 129 -17.34 -2.90 -16.56
N LYS A 130 -18.09 -1.90 -17.04
CA LYS A 130 -17.86 -0.48 -16.68
C LYS A 130 -18.03 -0.21 -15.19
N LEU A 131 -18.98 -0.89 -14.54
CA LEU A 131 -19.14 -0.82 -13.08
C LEU A 131 -17.89 -1.34 -12.35
N LEU A 132 -17.38 -2.50 -12.77
CA LEU A 132 -16.20 -3.12 -12.16
C LEU A 132 -14.93 -2.32 -12.44
N GLN A 133 -14.78 -1.78 -13.65
CA GLN A 133 -13.68 -0.87 -14.00
C GLN A 133 -13.70 0.40 -13.15
N THR A 134 -14.88 1.01 -12.95
CA THR A 134 -15.07 2.16 -12.05
C THR A 134 -14.64 1.82 -10.63
N LYS A 135 -15.05 0.65 -10.11
CA LYS A 135 -14.65 0.18 -8.78
C LYS A 135 -13.13 -0.01 -8.63
N ILE A 136 -12.45 -0.51 -9.65
CA ILE A 136 -10.97 -0.60 -9.68
C ILE A 136 -10.35 0.80 -9.57
N SER A 137 -10.86 1.76 -10.35
CA SER A 137 -10.40 3.16 -10.30
C SER A 137 -10.64 3.81 -8.93
N ASP A 138 -11.83 3.63 -8.36
CA ASP A 138 -12.21 4.20 -7.06
C ASP A 138 -11.36 3.63 -5.92
N THR A 139 -11.12 2.32 -5.90
CA THR A 139 -10.25 1.71 -4.90
C THR A 139 -8.80 2.18 -5.03
N TRP A 140 -8.30 2.41 -6.25
CA TRP A 140 -6.97 2.99 -6.46
C TRP A 140 -6.86 4.43 -5.94
N LYS A 141 -7.94 5.22 -6.06
CA LYS A 141 -7.98 6.57 -5.49
C LYS A 141 -7.74 6.54 -3.97
N VAL A 142 -8.38 5.61 -3.26
CA VAL A 142 -8.20 5.43 -1.81
C VAL A 142 -6.78 4.98 -1.46
N VAL A 143 -6.16 4.10 -2.26
CA VAL A 143 -4.74 3.73 -2.10
C VAL A 143 -3.84 4.98 -2.17
N LYS A 144 -4.06 5.86 -3.15
CA LYS A 144 -3.28 7.10 -3.27
C LYS A 144 -3.52 8.07 -2.12
N GLU A 145 -4.77 8.22 -1.69
CA GLU A 145 -5.11 9.11 -0.57
C GLU A 145 -4.44 8.63 0.73
N THR A 146 -4.54 7.34 1.04
CA THR A 146 -3.90 6.74 2.22
C THR A 146 -2.37 6.78 2.13
N ALA A 147 -1.78 6.58 0.96
CA ALA A 147 -0.34 6.74 0.77
C ALA A 147 0.12 8.17 1.05
N ASN A 148 -0.56 9.17 0.49
CA ASN A 148 -0.20 10.58 0.66
C ASN A 148 -0.31 11.05 2.11
N LEU A 149 -1.30 10.59 2.86
CA LEU A 149 -1.48 10.91 4.28
C LEU A 149 -0.34 10.39 5.17
N ASN A 150 0.37 9.35 4.74
CA ASN A 150 1.44 8.70 5.50
C ASN A 150 2.86 9.04 5.01
N ILE A 151 2.96 9.80 3.91
CA ILE A 151 4.23 10.28 3.35
C ILE A 151 4.42 11.78 3.62
N SER A 152 3.32 12.53 3.79
CA SER A 152 3.34 13.97 4.09
C SER A 152 3.72 14.27 5.53
#